data_AF-A0A6J5UY75-F1
#
_entry.id   AF-A0A6J5UY75-F1
#
_cell.length_a   1.000
_cell.length_b   1.000
_cell.length_c   1.000
_cell.angle_alpha   90.00
_cell.angle_beta   90.00
_cell.angle_gamma   90.00
#
_symmetry.space_group_name_H-M   'P 1'
#
loop_
_entity.id
_entity.type
_entity.pdbx_description
1 polymer ?
#
loop_
_entity_poly.entity_id
_entity_poly.type
_entity_poly.pdbx_seq_one_letter_code
_entity_poly.pdbx_strand_id
1 'polypeptide(L)' 'MWPCLPDRRWWVKSSEQPGVTMLEGTADNLLKLFLDNGGEISLDLIMEATISGKEYQKLLVVD' A
#
# COMPACT_ATOMS: atom_id res chain seq x y z
N MET A 1 12.78 -8.88 -14.87
CA MET A 1 11.43 -9.43 -14.64
C MET A 1 11.41 -9.99 -13.23
N TRP A 2 10.95 -9.21 -12.24
CA TRP A 2 11.00 -9.63 -10.84
C TRP A 2 10.00 -10.75 -10.56
N PRO A 3 10.38 -11.78 -9.80
CA PRO A 3 9.50 -12.91 -9.54
C PRO A 3 8.42 -12.50 -8.55
N CYS A 4 7.17 -12.81 -8.89
CA CYS A 4 6.03 -12.67 -8.02
C CYS A 4 6.29 -13.47 -6.73
N LEU A 5 6.42 -12.77 -5.60
CA LEU A 5 6.57 -13.43 -4.30
C LEU A 5 5.26 -14.12 -3.90
N PRO A 6 5.34 -15.29 -3.22
CA PRO A 6 4.20 -16.12 -2.93
C PRO A 6 3.57 -15.68 -1.61
N ASP A 7 2.81 -14.59 -1.59
CA ASP A 7 1.90 -14.33 -0.47
C ASP A 7 0.55 -13.80 -0.95
N ARG A 8 -0.51 -14.41 -0.42
CA ARG A 8 -1.89 -14.28 -0.88
C ARG A 8 -2.53 -13.03 -0.27
N ARG A 9 -2.57 -11.92 -1.00
CA ARG A 9 -3.72 -11.01 -0.85
C ARG A 9 -4.05 -10.21 -2.09
N TRP A 10 -3.07 -9.58 -2.76
CA TRP A 10 -3.33 -8.64 -3.86
C TRP A 10 -2.47 -9.04 -5.07
N TRP A 11 -2.96 -8.81 -6.28
CA TRP A 11 -2.12 -8.89 -7.49
C TRP A 11 -2.33 -7.67 -8.38
N VAL A 12 -1.22 -7.22 -8.96
CA VAL A 12 -1.19 -6.10 -9.89
C VAL A 12 -1.45 -6.64 -11.30
N LYS A 13 -2.46 -6.12 -11.98
CA LYS A 13 -2.75 -6.38 -13.40
C LYS A 13 -2.44 -5.12 -14.21
N SER A 14 -1.84 -5.32 -15.38
CA SER A 14 -1.70 -4.26 -16.38
C SER A 14 -3.10 -3.82 -16.85
N SER A 15 -3.36 -2.51 -16.82
CA SER A 15 -4.56 -1.94 -17.45
C SER A 15 -4.37 -1.87 -18.96
N GLU A 16 -5.46 -1.92 -19.71
CA GLU A 16 -5.46 -1.59 -21.15
C GLU A 16 -5.19 -0.09 -21.39
N GLN A 17 -5.39 0.74 -20.35
CA GLN A 17 -5.15 2.18 -20.41
C GLN A 17 -3.71 2.52 -20.00
N PRO A 18 -2.95 3.25 -20.86
CA PRO A 18 -1.62 3.73 -20.52
C PRO A 18 -1.61 4.57 -19.24
N GLY A 19 -0.66 4.32 -18.35
CA GLY A 19 -0.53 5.05 -17.08
C GLY A 19 -1.49 4.61 -15.97
N VAL A 20 -2.37 3.65 -16.24
CA VAL A 20 -3.29 3.08 -15.25
C VAL A 20 -2.85 1.66 -14.92
N THR A 21 -3.05 1.24 -13.67
CA THR A 21 -2.78 -0.13 -13.22
C THR A 21 -3.96 -0.60 -12.40
N MET A 22 -4.42 -1.83 -12.63
CA MET A 22 -5.54 -2.40 -11.90
C MET A 22 -4.99 -3.25 -10.74
N LEU A 23 -5.48 -2.95 -9.53
CA LEU A 23 -5.18 -3.75 -8.35
C LEU A 23 -6.40 -4.60 -8.01
N GLU A 24 -6.24 -5.92 -8.02
CA GLU A 24 -7.34 -6.86 -7.82
C GLU A 24 -7.08 -7.70 -6.56
N GLY A 25 -8.15 -7.91 -5.77
CA GLY A 25 -8.13 -8.59 -4.46
C GLY A 25 -8.80 -7.79 -3.33
N THR A 26 -8.85 -8.34 -2.13
CA THR A 26 -9.35 -7.64 -0.92
C THR A 26 -8.30 -6.65 -0.41
N ALA A 27 -8.32 -5.44 -0.97
CA ALA A 27 -7.43 -4.34 -0.65
C ALA A 27 -7.95 -3.44 0.49
N ASP A 28 -8.42 -4.06 1.57
CA ASP A 28 -9.11 -3.38 2.68
C ASP A 28 -8.27 -2.21 3.25
N ASN A 29 -6.96 -2.38 3.36
CA ASN A 29 -6.07 -1.35 3.87
C ASN A 29 -5.89 -0.19 2.88
N LEU A 30 -5.81 -0.45 1.57
CA LEU A 30 -5.65 0.63 0.57
C LEU A 30 -6.94 1.43 0.42
N LEU A 31 -8.09 0.76 0.39
CA LEU A 31 -9.39 1.44 0.31
C LEU A 31 -9.66 2.28 1.55
N LYS A 32 -9.35 1.76 2.75
CA LYS A 32 -9.44 2.54 4.00
C LYS A 32 -8.52 3.76 3.97
N LEU A 33 -7.25 3.57 3.60
CA LEU A 33 -6.29 4.66 3.52
C LEU A 33 -6.74 5.76 2.54
N PHE A 34 -7.31 5.38 1.40
CA PHE A 34 -7.90 6.33 0.45
C PHE A 34 -9.08 7.10 1.05
N LEU A 35 -10.00 6.42 1.73
CA LEU A 35 -11.19 7.05 2.34
C LEU A 35 -10.85 7.95 3.52
N ASP A 36 -9.95 7.50 4.40
CA ASP A 36 -9.54 8.20 5.62
C ASP A 36 -8.73 9.46 5.30
N ASN A 37 -8.04 9.47 4.16
CA ASN A 37 -7.17 10.57 3.74
C ASN A 37 -7.81 11.45 2.64
N GLY A 38 -9.14 11.50 2.56
CA GLY A 38 -9.85 12.41 1.64
C GLY A 38 -9.61 12.13 0.15
N GLY A 39 -9.21 10.91 -0.20
CA GLY A 39 -8.89 10.49 -1.55
C GLY A 39 -7.45 10.77 -1.99
N GLU A 40 -6.60 11.32 -1.12
CA GLU A 40 -5.18 11.50 -1.43
C GLU A 40 -4.41 10.20 -1.17
N ILE A 41 -3.63 9.76 -2.17
CA ILE A 41 -2.70 8.63 -2.06
C ILE A 41 -1.30 9.18 -2.31
N SER A 42 -0.47 9.24 -1.27
CA SER A 42 0.95 9.58 -1.37
C SER A 42 1.80 8.55 -0.64
N LEU A 43 3.07 8.44 -1.04
CA LEU A 43 4.03 7.53 -0.41
C LEU A 43 4.21 7.88 1.08
N ASP A 44 4.29 9.17 1.41
CA ASP A 44 4.46 9.64 2.78
C ASP A 44 3.25 9.21 3.64
N LEU A 45 2.03 9.42 3.13
CA LEU A 45 0.80 9.07 3.83
C LEU A 45 0.64 7.56 4.00
N ILE A 46 1.05 6.77 2.99
CA ILE A 46 1.09 5.31 3.09
C ILE A 46 2.10 4.86 4.14
N MET A 47 3.31 5.42 4.13
CA MET A 47 4.36 5.05 5.08
C MET A 47 3.94 5.36 6.51
N GLU A 48 3.47 6.58 6.77
CA GLU A 48 2.98 7.01 8.09
C GLU A 48 1.87 6.10 8.61
N ALA A 49 0.86 5.82 7.79
CA ALA A 49 -0.24 4.93 8.19
C ALA A 49 0.22 3.48 8.43
N THR A 50 1.18 2.99 7.63
CA THR A 50 1.71 1.63 7.76
C THR A 50 2.52 1.46 9.05
N ILE A 51 3.28 2.48 9.46
CA ILE A 51 4.13 2.44 10.66
C ILE A 51 3.46 3.04 11.91
N SER A 52 2.22 3.51 11.83
CA SER A 52 1.48 4.06 12.97
C SER A 52 1.15 3.00 14.04
N GLY A 53 1.18 1.72 13.66
CA GLY A 53 0.94 0.58 14.55
C GLY A 53 1.81 0.58 15.80
N LYS A 54 1.24 0.16 16.93
CA LYS A 54 1.92 0.13 18.25
C LYS A 54 3.20 -0.71 18.24
N GLU A 55 3.26 -1.70 17.36
CA GLU A 55 4.41 -2.57 17.11
C GLU A 55 5.62 -1.81 16.53
N TYR A 56 5.37 -0.74 15.78
CA TYR A 56 6.39 0.07 15.11
C TYR A 56 6.78 1.33 15.92
N GLN A 57 5.97 1.73 16.91
CA GLN A 57 6.28 2.86 17.81
C GLN A 57 7.54 2.65 18.68
N LYS A 58 8.10 1.43 18.70
CA LYS A 58 9.34 1.08 19.40
C LYS A 58 10.58 1.15 18.51
N LEU A 59 10.42 1.44 17.22
CA LEU A 59 11.55 1.58 16.31
C LEU A 59 12.39 2.79 16.74
N LEU A 60 13.71 2.57 16.83
CA LEU A 60 14.68 3.61 17.14
C LEU A 60 15.43 3.98 15.88
N VAL A 61 15.57 5.28 15.63
CA VAL A 61 16.48 5.80 14.60
C VAL A 61 17.90 5.71 15.15
N VAL A 62 18.77 5.03 14.41
CA VAL A 62 20.20 4.90 14.73
C VAL A 62 20.96 5.71 13.67
N ASP A 63 21.94 6.50 14.13
CA ASP A 63 22.86 7.29 13.29
C ASP A 63 23.98 6.42 12.68
#